data_AF-A0A0E2ASZ7-F1
#
_entry.id   AF-A0A0E2ASZ7-F1
#
_cell.length_a   1.000
_cell.length_b   1.000
_cell.length_c   1.000
_cell.angle_alpha   90.00
_cell.angle_beta   90.00
_cell.angle_gamma   90.00
#
_symmetry.space_group_name_H-M   'P 1'
#
loop_
_entity.id
_entity.type
_entity.pdbx_description
1 polymer ?
#
loop_
_entity_poly.entity_id
_entity_poly.type
_entity_poly.pdbx_seq_one_letter_code
_entity_poly.pdbx_strand_id
1 'polypeptide(L)'
;MTFHRFIEEKVVRIFWCEHEIEPWNPFCENEPKTQIRPTENIIGGISVKGYVLPHKSAFSSEAAYAKAEGINGWAAQQGFYVYRGKRLLLAGDWLGLFRKEEYYKLVRIKIDLPNTLDTEWQIDIKKSRAYPPMQNRSQLESYAKAVRSIGCEVYRHRGKILKQKAGTSFQPLWCEKKKDNKWSFVVNREHDMIKQIKSMALDNPEKAINTLLSFIEETLPTKTIYINEAKGEESQLEPFMGINPSIITDMMRTMYDNQIKTGKTSEQAKAYLKTVEPFNLFEDLIENL
;
A
#
# COMPACT_ATOMS: atom_id res chain seq x y z
N MET A 1 -14.33 4.07 -23.39
CA MET A 1 -14.59 3.31 -22.16
C MET A 1 -15.99 2.68 -22.13
N THR A 2 -17.11 3.42 -22.15
CA THR A 2 -18.46 2.87 -21.89
C THR A 2 -18.86 1.63 -22.72
N PHE A 3 -18.49 1.62 -24.00
CA PHE A 3 -18.79 0.54 -24.94
C PHE A 3 -17.56 -0.31 -25.29
N HIS A 4 -16.49 -0.26 -24.48
CA HIS A 4 -15.21 -0.86 -24.83
C HIS A 4 -15.31 -2.35 -25.20
N ARG A 5 -16.10 -3.13 -24.46
CA ARG A 5 -16.31 -4.56 -24.73
C ARG A 5 -16.95 -4.84 -26.08
N PHE A 6 -17.87 -3.99 -26.56
CA PHE A 6 -18.47 -4.17 -27.89
C PHE A 6 -17.47 -3.91 -29.01
N ILE A 7 -16.54 -2.98 -28.79
CA ILE A 7 -15.47 -2.65 -29.74
C ILE A 7 -14.41 -3.77 -29.72
N GLU A 8 -14.01 -4.25 -28.54
CA GLU A 8 -13.06 -5.37 -28.38
C GLU A 8 -13.57 -6.66 -29.03
N GLU A 9 -14.86 -6.96 -28.87
CA GLU A 9 -15.52 -8.11 -29.50
C GLU A 9 -15.82 -7.89 -31.00
N LYS A 10 -15.45 -6.73 -31.56
CA LYS A 10 -15.69 -6.34 -32.96
C LYS A 10 -17.18 -6.37 -33.38
N VAL A 11 -18.08 -6.20 -32.41
CA VAL A 11 -19.53 -6.11 -32.65
C VAL A 11 -19.89 -4.74 -33.22
N VAL A 12 -19.20 -3.69 -32.79
CA VAL A 12 -19.41 -2.31 -33.22
C VAL A 12 -18.07 -1.63 -33.48
N ARG A 13 -17.99 -0.82 -34.53
CA ARG A 13 -16.90 0.14 -34.78
C ARG A 13 -17.44 1.54 -34.59
N ILE A 14 -16.74 2.37 -33.82
CA ILE A 14 -17.15 3.75 -33.54
C ILE A 14 -16.12 4.68 -34.17
N PHE A 15 -16.58 5.67 -34.91
CA PHE A 15 -15.73 6.66 -35.57
C PHE A 15 -16.03 8.06 -35.03
N TRP A 16 -15.00 8.87 -34.89
CA TRP A 16 -15.09 10.31 -34.65
C TRP A 16 -14.32 11.04 -35.75
N CYS A 17 -15.03 11.82 -36.58
CA CYS A 17 -14.44 12.52 -37.74
C CYS A 17 -13.49 11.61 -38.52
N GLU A 18 -13.98 10.45 -38.96
CA GLU A 18 -13.26 9.42 -39.73
C GLU A 18 -12.16 8.64 -38.97
N HIS A 19 -11.87 8.99 -37.72
CA HIS A 19 -10.92 8.26 -36.89
C HIS A 19 -11.63 7.17 -36.10
N GLU A 20 -11.19 5.92 -36.25
CA GLU A 20 -11.71 4.80 -35.46
C GLU A 20 -11.29 4.95 -33.99
N ILE A 21 -12.26 4.81 -33.08
CA ILE A 21 -12.04 4.92 -31.65
C ILE A 21 -11.62 3.56 -31.09
N GLU A 22 -10.39 3.50 -30.59
CA GLU A 22 -9.86 2.34 -29.89
C GLU A 22 -10.59 2.07 -28.56
N PRO A 23 -10.83 0.79 -28.20
CA PRO A 23 -11.37 0.46 -26.90
C PRO A 23 -10.38 0.84 -25.79
N TRP A 24 -10.94 1.30 -24.68
CA TRP A 24 -10.20 1.50 -23.44
C TRP A 24 -10.78 0.57 -22.37
N ASN A 25 -9.99 -0.44 -22.00
CA ASN A 25 -10.34 -1.47 -21.04
C ASN A 25 -9.61 -1.26 -19.70
N PRO A 26 -10.34 -1.10 -18.59
CA PRO A 26 -9.76 -0.76 -17.29
C PRO A 26 -9.02 -1.93 -16.59
N PHE A 27 -9.11 -3.15 -17.11
CA PHE A 27 -8.65 -4.35 -16.41
C PHE A 27 -7.22 -4.79 -16.78
N CYS A 28 -6.60 -4.14 -17.78
CA CYS A 28 -5.24 -4.39 -18.25
C CYS A 28 -4.88 -5.89 -18.30
N GLU A 29 -5.75 -6.71 -18.91
CA GLU A 29 -5.59 -8.17 -18.95
C GLU A 29 -4.33 -8.60 -19.73
N ASN A 30 -3.85 -7.73 -20.62
CA ASN A 30 -2.64 -7.95 -21.42
C ASN A 30 -1.34 -7.72 -20.63
N GLU A 31 -1.40 -7.14 -19.42
CA GLU A 31 -0.22 -6.90 -18.61
C GLU A 31 0.24 -8.19 -17.90
N PRO A 32 1.50 -8.64 -18.08
CA PRO A 32 1.95 -9.97 -17.63
C PRO A 32 1.81 -10.24 -16.13
N LYS A 33 1.80 -9.18 -15.31
CA LYS A 33 1.74 -9.25 -13.85
C LYS A 33 0.36 -8.91 -13.28
N THR A 34 -0.66 -8.73 -14.14
CA THR A 34 -2.04 -8.58 -13.70
C THR A 34 -2.51 -9.89 -13.05
N GLN A 35 -2.96 -9.82 -11.80
CA GLN A 35 -3.50 -10.99 -11.11
C GLN A 35 -5.01 -11.04 -11.32
N ILE A 36 -5.43 -11.99 -12.14
CA ILE A 36 -6.84 -12.24 -12.43
C ILE A 36 -7.40 -13.21 -11.40
N ARG A 37 -8.51 -12.84 -10.76
CA ARG A 37 -9.19 -13.68 -9.78
C ARG A 37 -10.23 -14.59 -10.45
N PRO A 38 -10.56 -15.74 -9.84
CA PRO A 38 -11.69 -16.55 -10.28
C PRO A 38 -12.98 -15.73 -10.32
N THR A 39 -13.83 -16.04 -11.29
CA THR A 39 -15.18 -15.49 -11.36
C THR A 39 -16.04 -16.13 -10.28
N GLU A 40 -16.75 -15.33 -9.51
CA GLU A 40 -17.73 -15.79 -8.52
C GLU A 40 -19.14 -15.37 -8.92
N ASN A 41 -20.09 -16.28 -8.73
CA ASN A 41 -21.51 -16.00 -8.97
C ASN A 41 -22.18 -15.67 -7.63
N ILE A 42 -22.89 -14.55 -7.62
CA ILE A 42 -23.62 -14.01 -6.48
C ILE A 42 -25.13 -14.20 -6.74
N ILE A 43 -25.91 -14.16 -5.66
CA ILE A 43 -27.39 -14.25 -5.71
C ILE A 43 -27.96 -13.31 -6.79
N GLY A 44 -28.93 -13.82 -7.55
CA GLY A 44 -29.60 -13.08 -8.61
C GLY A 44 -28.91 -13.18 -9.99
N GLY A 45 -27.92 -14.07 -10.15
CA GLY A 45 -27.25 -14.29 -11.44
C GLY A 45 -26.20 -13.23 -11.77
N ILE A 46 -25.66 -12.57 -10.74
CA ILE A 46 -24.60 -11.58 -10.87
C ILE A 46 -23.25 -12.31 -10.93
N SER A 47 -22.41 -11.98 -11.89
CA SER A 47 -21.03 -12.49 -11.98
C SER A 47 -20.03 -11.41 -11.56
N VAL A 48 -19.11 -11.76 -10.67
CA VAL A 48 -18.07 -10.85 -10.17
C VAL A 48 -16.69 -11.40 -10.46
N LYS A 49 -15.78 -10.54 -10.94
CA LYS A 49 -14.41 -10.90 -11.27
C LYS A 49 -13.42 -9.80 -10.90
N GLY A 50 -12.46 -10.13 -10.03
CA GLY A 50 -11.43 -9.22 -9.55
C GLY A 50 -10.18 -9.24 -10.42
N TYR A 51 -9.56 -8.08 -10.54
CA TYR A 51 -8.29 -7.86 -11.23
C TYR A 51 -7.42 -6.97 -10.35
N VAL A 52 -6.22 -7.43 -10.06
CA VAL A 52 -5.19 -6.64 -9.36
C VAL A 52 -4.10 -6.29 -10.36
N LEU A 53 -4.02 -5.01 -10.69
CA LEU A 53 -3.11 -4.49 -11.69
C LEU A 53 -1.67 -4.43 -11.15
N PRO A 54 -0.64 -4.52 -12.02
CA PRO A 54 0.73 -4.39 -11.60
C PRO A 54 1.02 -2.99 -11.06
N HIS A 55 1.99 -2.91 -10.14
CA HIS A 55 2.59 -1.62 -9.80
C HIS A 55 3.31 -1.01 -11.01
N LYS A 56 3.51 0.31 -11.04
CA LYS A 56 4.19 1.05 -12.10
C LYS A 56 5.52 0.41 -12.56
N SER A 57 6.36 0.02 -11.60
CA SER A 57 7.66 -0.64 -11.85
C SER A 57 7.57 -2.05 -12.45
N ALA A 58 6.36 -2.60 -12.53
CA ALA A 58 6.06 -3.95 -12.99
C ALA A 58 5.14 -3.95 -14.21
N PHE A 59 4.79 -2.77 -14.74
CA PHE A 59 4.05 -2.59 -15.98
C PHE A 59 4.97 -2.81 -17.20
N SER A 60 4.39 -3.16 -18.35
CA SER A 60 5.10 -3.41 -19.60
C SER A 60 5.92 -2.21 -20.09
N SER A 61 5.40 -1.00 -19.90
CA SER A 61 6.05 0.26 -20.27
C SER A 61 5.42 1.44 -19.52
N GLU A 62 6.14 2.56 -19.45
CA GLU A 62 5.61 3.82 -18.91
C GLU A 62 4.40 4.30 -19.72
N ALA A 63 4.45 4.18 -21.05
CA ALA A 63 3.35 4.55 -21.94
C ALA A 63 2.09 3.71 -21.71
N ALA A 64 2.24 2.40 -21.50
CA ALA A 64 1.12 1.53 -21.15
C ALA A 64 0.52 1.88 -19.78
N TYR A 65 1.37 2.20 -18.79
CA TYR A 65 0.93 2.64 -17.46
C TYR A 65 0.16 3.97 -17.53
N ALA A 66 0.65 4.94 -18.31
CA ALA A 66 -0.02 6.22 -18.54
C ALA A 66 -1.36 6.03 -19.27
N LYS A 67 -1.42 5.14 -20.27
CA LYS A 67 -2.68 4.81 -20.96
C LYS A 67 -3.69 4.15 -20.02
N ALA A 68 -3.24 3.28 -19.13
CA ALA A 68 -4.09 2.56 -18.16
C ALA A 68 -4.67 3.45 -17.06
N GLU A 69 -4.11 4.65 -16.84
CA GLU A 69 -4.63 5.65 -15.91
C GLU A 69 -6.05 6.15 -16.29
N GLY A 70 -6.30 6.26 -17.60
CA GLY A 70 -7.52 6.88 -18.12
C GLY A 70 -7.62 8.37 -17.77
N ILE A 71 -8.76 8.98 -18.10
CA ILE A 71 -8.92 10.44 -18.01
C ILE A 71 -8.97 11.00 -16.57
N ASN A 72 -9.34 10.14 -15.60
CA ASN A 72 -9.62 10.56 -14.21
C ASN A 72 -8.50 10.22 -13.22
N GLY A 73 -7.38 9.65 -13.67
CA GLY A 73 -6.29 9.25 -12.78
C GLY A 73 -6.44 7.85 -12.17
N TRP A 74 -5.32 7.26 -11.74
CA TRP A 74 -5.29 5.89 -11.20
C TRP A 74 -6.17 5.70 -9.96
N ALA A 75 -6.18 6.71 -9.09
CA ALA A 75 -6.95 6.69 -7.86
C ALA A 75 -8.47 6.66 -8.13
N ALA A 76 -8.94 7.32 -9.18
CA ALA A 76 -10.37 7.36 -9.51
C ALA A 76 -10.88 6.03 -10.09
N GLN A 77 -10.00 5.26 -10.74
CA GLN A 77 -10.32 4.00 -11.39
C GLN A 77 -10.44 2.81 -10.40
N GLN A 78 -10.20 3.00 -9.11
CA GLN A 78 -10.31 1.90 -8.13
C GLN A 78 -11.75 1.46 -7.90
N GLY A 79 -11.93 0.16 -7.65
CA GLY A 79 -13.22 -0.40 -7.20
C GLY A 79 -13.98 -1.14 -8.28
N PHE A 80 -15.31 -1.08 -8.17
CA PHE A 80 -16.24 -1.83 -9.00
C PHE A 80 -16.53 -1.15 -10.33
N TYR A 81 -16.66 -1.98 -11.36
CA TYR A 81 -17.08 -1.63 -12.71
C TYR A 81 -18.34 -2.43 -13.01
N VAL A 82 -19.49 -1.76 -12.99
CA VAL A 82 -20.80 -2.39 -13.12
C VAL A 82 -21.21 -2.39 -14.58
N TYR A 83 -21.49 -3.56 -15.12
CA TYR A 83 -21.94 -3.77 -16.50
C TYR A 83 -23.36 -4.33 -16.50
N ARG A 84 -24.11 -3.97 -17.55
CA ARG A 84 -25.37 -4.62 -17.92
C ARG A 84 -25.36 -4.85 -19.41
N GLY A 85 -25.56 -6.10 -19.83
CA GLY A 85 -25.52 -6.47 -21.24
C GLY A 85 -24.25 -5.97 -21.94
N LYS A 86 -23.08 -6.12 -21.31
CA LYS A 86 -21.75 -5.64 -21.78
C LYS A 86 -21.55 -4.11 -21.81
N ARG A 87 -22.59 -3.31 -21.58
CA ARG A 87 -22.48 -1.85 -21.42
C ARG A 87 -22.01 -1.51 -20.01
N LEU A 88 -20.96 -0.70 -19.90
CA LEU A 88 -20.53 -0.15 -18.61
C LEU A 88 -21.55 0.89 -18.12
N LEU A 89 -22.04 0.69 -16.91
CA LEU A 89 -22.94 1.62 -16.23
C LEU A 89 -22.20 2.51 -15.25
N LEU A 90 -21.27 1.93 -14.48
CA LEU A 90 -20.48 2.65 -13.46
C LEU A 90 -19.03 2.21 -13.54
N ALA A 91 -18.10 3.17 -13.47
CA ALA A 91 -16.66 2.92 -13.60
C ALA A 91 -15.92 3.37 -12.34
N GLY A 92 -15.25 2.45 -11.65
CA GLY A 92 -14.33 2.77 -10.55
C GLY A 92 -15.02 3.39 -9.34
N ASP A 93 -15.96 2.68 -8.72
CA ASP A 93 -16.60 3.11 -7.48
C ASP A 93 -16.71 1.98 -6.46
N TRP A 94 -16.73 2.30 -5.16
CA TRP A 94 -16.84 1.30 -4.10
C TRP A 94 -18.28 1.04 -3.64
N LEU A 95 -19.28 1.60 -4.31
CA LEU A 95 -20.71 1.37 -4.08
C LEU A 95 -21.17 1.69 -2.64
N GLY A 96 -20.48 2.63 -1.99
CA GLY A 96 -20.67 2.92 -0.56
C GLY A 96 -20.30 1.76 0.39
N LEU A 97 -19.54 0.78 -0.08
CA LEU A 97 -18.97 -0.31 0.74
C LEU A 97 -17.66 0.10 1.39
N PHE A 98 -16.83 0.87 0.66
CA PHE A 98 -15.49 1.26 1.09
C PHE A 98 -15.19 2.70 0.69
N ARG A 99 -14.22 3.29 1.38
CA ARG A 99 -13.61 4.57 0.99
C ARG A 99 -12.56 4.32 -0.10
N LYS A 100 -12.38 5.32 -0.97
CA LYS A 100 -11.28 5.34 -1.93
C LYS A 100 -10.01 5.67 -1.19
N GLU A 101 -8.99 4.84 -1.37
CA GLU A 101 -7.67 5.05 -0.78
C GLU A 101 -6.59 4.81 -1.83
N GLU A 102 -5.47 5.51 -1.72
CA GLU A 102 -4.39 5.44 -2.71
C GLU A 102 -3.82 4.02 -2.85
N TYR A 103 -3.74 3.28 -1.75
CA TYR A 103 -3.21 1.92 -1.71
C TYR A 103 -4.16 0.86 -2.30
N TYR A 104 -5.38 1.22 -2.70
CA TYR A 104 -6.29 0.37 -3.48
C TYR A 104 -6.36 0.73 -4.96
N LYS A 105 -5.56 1.70 -5.43
CA LYS A 105 -5.61 2.18 -6.83
C LYS A 105 -5.35 1.13 -7.90
N LEU A 106 -4.79 -0.02 -7.53
CA LEU A 106 -4.52 -1.14 -8.43
C LEU A 106 -5.67 -2.16 -8.50
N VAL A 107 -6.73 -1.97 -7.71
CA VAL A 107 -7.85 -2.93 -7.63
C VAL A 107 -8.96 -2.53 -8.60
N ARG A 108 -9.38 -3.48 -9.42
CA ARG A 108 -10.53 -3.37 -10.34
C ARG A 108 -11.42 -4.59 -10.14
N ILE A 109 -12.72 -4.40 -10.00
CA ILE A 109 -13.67 -5.51 -9.85
C ILE A 109 -14.77 -5.36 -10.87
N LYS A 110 -14.86 -6.29 -11.80
CA LYS A 110 -15.95 -6.36 -12.78
C LYS A 110 -17.18 -6.97 -12.12
N ILE A 111 -18.34 -6.34 -12.32
CA ILE A 111 -19.67 -6.88 -12.00
C ILE A 111 -20.47 -6.94 -13.29
N ASP A 112 -20.94 -8.12 -13.66
CA ASP A 112 -21.88 -8.32 -14.76
C ASP A 112 -23.27 -8.59 -14.18
N LEU A 113 -24.21 -7.66 -14.43
CA LEU A 113 -25.60 -7.76 -14.04
C LEU A 113 -26.45 -8.35 -15.17
N PRO A 114 -27.41 -9.24 -14.87
CA PRO A 114 -28.44 -9.62 -15.81
C PRO A 114 -29.43 -8.47 -16.01
N ASN A 115 -30.15 -8.48 -17.15
CA ASN A 115 -31.13 -7.45 -17.48
C ASN A 115 -32.31 -7.36 -16.49
N THR A 116 -32.57 -8.45 -15.76
CA THR A 116 -33.68 -8.55 -14.79
C THR A 116 -33.43 -7.76 -13.49
N LEU A 117 -32.17 -7.46 -13.14
CA LEU A 117 -31.79 -6.84 -11.87
C LEU A 117 -31.60 -5.32 -11.93
N ASP A 118 -31.81 -4.69 -13.08
CA ASP A 118 -31.56 -3.24 -13.23
C ASP A 118 -32.46 -2.39 -12.35
N THR A 119 -33.69 -2.84 -12.06
CA THR A 119 -34.63 -2.10 -11.21
C THR A 119 -34.28 -2.17 -9.73
N GLU A 120 -33.61 -3.25 -9.29
CA GLU A 120 -33.20 -3.42 -7.89
C GLU A 120 -31.94 -2.63 -7.55
N TRP A 121 -31.05 -2.47 -8.52
CA TRP A 121 -29.84 -1.66 -8.38
C TRP A 121 -30.20 -0.18 -8.58
N GLN A 122 -30.12 0.61 -7.52
CA GLN A 122 -30.40 2.05 -7.57
C GLN A 122 -29.27 2.79 -8.28
N ILE A 123 -29.22 2.70 -9.61
CA ILE A 123 -28.23 3.39 -10.44
C ILE A 123 -28.74 4.81 -10.69
N ASP A 124 -27.98 5.79 -10.20
CA ASP A 124 -28.29 7.22 -10.38
C ASP A 124 -28.43 7.54 -11.88
N ILE A 125 -29.35 8.46 -12.23
CA ILE A 125 -29.53 9.00 -13.58
C ILE A 125 -28.23 9.59 -14.12
N LYS A 126 -27.42 10.19 -13.23
CA LYS A 126 -26.07 10.68 -13.56
C LYS A 126 -25.04 9.56 -13.75
N LYS A 127 -25.39 8.32 -13.42
CA LYS A 127 -24.54 7.11 -13.46
C LYS A 127 -23.22 7.29 -12.70
N SER A 128 -23.25 8.14 -11.69
CA SER A 128 -22.12 8.49 -10.83
C SER A 128 -22.10 7.66 -9.56
N ARG A 129 -23.24 7.07 -9.16
CA ARG A 129 -23.39 6.23 -7.97
C ARG A 129 -24.35 5.08 -8.25
N ALA A 130 -24.04 3.92 -7.68
CA ALA A 130 -24.96 2.78 -7.63
C ALA A 130 -24.89 2.15 -6.24
N TYR A 131 -26.03 1.68 -5.76
CA TYR A 131 -26.12 0.96 -4.50
C TYR A 131 -26.60 -0.47 -4.76
N PRO A 132 -25.82 -1.50 -4.37
CA PRO A 132 -26.24 -2.88 -4.50
C PRO A 132 -27.40 -3.17 -3.54
N PRO A 133 -28.33 -4.05 -3.92
CA PRO A 133 -29.38 -4.55 -3.02
C PRO A 133 -28.80 -5.16 -1.75
N MET A 134 -29.55 -5.07 -0.65
CA MET A 134 -29.12 -5.58 0.67
C MET A 134 -28.67 -7.05 0.62
N GLN A 135 -29.37 -7.88 -0.14
CA GLN A 135 -29.06 -9.30 -0.32
C GLN A 135 -27.68 -9.56 -0.94
N ASN A 136 -27.15 -8.65 -1.76
CA ASN A 136 -25.86 -8.81 -2.43
C ASN A 136 -24.71 -8.13 -1.67
N ARG A 137 -25.03 -7.22 -0.75
CA ARG A 137 -24.05 -6.33 -0.10
C ARG A 137 -22.95 -7.11 0.61
N SER A 138 -23.30 -8.12 1.40
CA SER A 138 -22.34 -8.93 2.18
C SER A 138 -21.40 -9.75 1.30
N GLN A 139 -21.93 -10.37 0.23
CA GLN A 139 -21.13 -11.15 -0.72
C GLN A 139 -20.17 -10.27 -1.51
N LEU A 140 -20.64 -9.12 -2.01
CA LEU A 140 -19.81 -8.14 -2.71
C LEU A 140 -18.72 -7.56 -1.80
N GLU A 141 -19.06 -7.26 -0.55
CA GLU A 141 -18.12 -6.76 0.44
C GLU A 141 -17.03 -7.80 0.75
N SER A 142 -17.41 -9.06 0.97
CA SER A 142 -16.48 -10.16 1.21
C SER A 142 -15.52 -10.37 0.05
N TYR A 143 -16.05 -10.45 -1.18
CA TYR A 143 -15.23 -10.60 -2.39
C TYR A 143 -14.26 -9.43 -2.54
N ALA A 144 -14.75 -8.20 -2.40
CA ALA A 144 -13.92 -7.01 -2.53
C ALA A 144 -12.86 -6.92 -1.44
N LYS A 145 -13.13 -7.33 -0.20
CA LYS A 145 -12.12 -7.43 0.87
C LYS A 145 -10.98 -8.37 0.46
N ALA A 146 -11.29 -9.55 -0.08
CA ALA A 146 -10.30 -10.48 -0.58
C ALA A 146 -9.44 -9.89 -1.70
N VAL A 147 -10.04 -9.25 -2.71
CA VAL A 147 -9.28 -8.63 -3.81
C VAL A 147 -8.45 -7.43 -3.32
N ARG A 148 -9.01 -6.61 -2.42
CA ARG A 148 -8.34 -5.44 -1.82
C ARG A 148 -7.11 -5.84 -1.00
N SER A 149 -7.18 -6.94 -0.27
CA SER A 149 -6.04 -7.48 0.47
C SER A 149 -4.86 -7.77 -0.48
N ILE A 150 -5.12 -8.46 -1.61
CA ILE A 150 -4.10 -8.74 -2.62
C ILE A 150 -3.56 -7.45 -3.25
N GLY A 151 -4.44 -6.50 -3.59
CA GLY A 151 -4.03 -5.20 -4.14
C GLY A 151 -3.15 -4.38 -3.20
N CYS A 152 -3.46 -4.41 -1.91
CA CYS A 152 -2.66 -3.76 -0.88
C CYS A 152 -1.24 -4.35 -0.81
N GLU A 153 -1.10 -5.67 -0.89
CA GLU A 153 0.21 -6.34 -0.92
C GLU A 153 1.01 -5.99 -2.19
N VAL A 154 0.36 -5.94 -3.35
CA VAL A 154 1.01 -5.51 -4.61
C VAL A 154 1.50 -4.06 -4.51
N TYR A 155 0.72 -3.16 -3.91
CA TYR A 155 1.11 -1.77 -3.67
C TYR A 155 2.27 -1.68 -2.68
N ARG A 156 2.19 -2.41 -1.55
CA ARG A 156 3.20 -2.47 -0.48
C ARG A 156 4.57 -2.93 -1.01
N HIS A 157 4.58 -3.98 -1.84
CA HIS A 157 5.81 -4.58 -2.37
C HIS A 157 6.25 -4.05 -3.74
N ARG A 158 5.65 -2.96 -4.25
CA ARG A 158 5.94 -2.39 -5.60
C ARG A 158 5.85 -3.44 -6.72
N GLY A 159 4.92 -4.39 -6.62
CA GLY A 159 4.77 -5.47 -7.60
C GLY A 159 5.92 -6.50 -7.62
N LYS A 160 6.80 -6.54 -6.60
CA LYS A 160 7.68 -7.68 -6.37
C LYS A 160 6.81 -8.87 -5.97
N ILE A 161 6.46 -9.70 -6.95
CA ILE A 161 5.84 -11.00 -6.70
C ILE A 161 6.91 -11.85 -5.99
N LEU A 162 6.83 -11.95 -4.67
CA LEU A 162 7.65 -12.86 -3.90
C LEU A 162 7.11 -14.27 -4.11
N LYS A 163 7.34 -14.85 -5.31
CA LYS A 163 7.23 -16.30 -5.46
C LYS A 163 8.34 -16.88 -4.60
N GLN A 164 7.96 -17.45 -3.46
CA GLN A 164 8.87 -18.31 -2.70
C GLN A 164 9.28 -19.45 -3.62
N LYS A 165 10.49 -19.40 -4.18
CA LYS A 165 11.10 -20.57 -4.78
C LYS A 165 11.46 -21.51 -3.63
N ALA A 166 11.11 -22.79 -3.76
CA ALA A 166 11.50 -23.81 -2.79
C ALA A 166 13.03 -23.74 -2.58
N GLY A 167 13.46 -23.45 -1.35
CA GLY A 167 14.88 -23.35 -0.97
C GLY A 167 15.43 -21.92 -0.76
N THR A 168 14.76 -20.87 -1.22
CA THR A 168 15.16 -19.48 -0.96
C THR A 168 14.04 -18.73 -0.24
N SER A 169 14.25 -18.40 1.04
CA SER A 169 13.34 -17.56 1.81
C SER A 169 13.66 -16.08 1.56
N PHE A 170 12.62 -15.28 1.33
CA PHE A 170 12.76 -13.83 1.33
C PHE A 170 13.01 -13.36 2.77
N GLN A 171 14.12 -12.66 2.99
CA GLN A 171 14.43 -12.06 4.29
C GLN A 171 14.09 -10.55 4.22
N PRO A 172 12.97 -10.09 4.79
CA PRO A 172 12.70 -8.67 4.88
C PRO A 172 13.72 -8.01 5.83
N LEU A 173 14.22 -6.82 5.45
CA LEU A 173 15.09 -6.02 6.31
C LEU A 173 14.31 -5.39 7.48
N TRP A 174 13.08 -4.96 7.23
CA TRP A 174 12.18 -4.41 8.25
C TRP A 174 11.08 -5.41 8.60
N CYS A 175 10.93 -5.71 9.88
CA CYS A 175 9.86 -6.53 10.43
C CYS A 175 8.82 -5.64 11.11
N GLU A 176 7.55 -5.83 10.76
CA GLU A 176 6.43 -5.21 11.46
C GLU A 176 6.17 -5.98 12.76
N LYS A 177 6.21 -5.28 13.90
CA LYS A 177 5.80 -5.80 15.20
C LYS A 177 4.50 -5.15 15.62
N LYS A 178 3.52 -5.97 15.97
CA LYS A 178 2.22 -5.53 16.52
C LYS A 178 2.11 -5.97 17.96
N LYS A 179 1.84 -5.02 18.86
CA LYS A 179 1.62 -5.27 20.29
C LYS A 179 0.63 -4.23 20.82
N ASP A 180 -0.35 -4.66 21.62
CA ASP A 180 -1.31 -3.78 22.31
C ASP A 180 -2.02 -2.79 21.37
N ASN A 181 -2.47 -3.27 20.20
CA ASN A 181 -3.09 -2.45 19.13
C ASN A 181 -2.18 -1.33 18.58
N LYS A 182 -0.86 -1.47 18.78
CA LYS A 182 0.17 -0.58 18.23
C LYS A 182 1.10 -1.32 17.30
N TRP A 183 1.53 -0.67 16.23
CA TRP A 183 2.52 -1.20 15.30
C TRP A 183 3.86 -0.45 15.39
N SER A 184 4.95 -1.17 15.12
CA SER A 184 6.31 -0.61 15.05
C SER A 184 7.14 -1.40 14.04
N PHE A 185 8.23 -0.79 13.56
CA PHE A 185 9.18 -1.47 12.69
C PHE A 185 10.49 -1.74 13.42
N VAL A 186 11.01 -2.96 13.26
CA VAL A 186 12.29 -3.37 13.82
C VAL A 186 13.14 -3.97 12.72
N VAL A 187 14.42 -3.60 12.68
CA VAL A 187 15.39 -4.20 11.75
C VAL A 187 15.56 -5.69 12.08
N ASN A 188 15.44 -6.52 11.05
CA ASN A 188 15.64 -7.96 11.14
C ASN A 188 17.11 -8.28 11.45
N ARG A 189 17.40 -8.70 12.68
CA ARG A 189 18.78 -9.00 13.12
C ARG A 189 19.31 -10.31 12.54
N GLU A 190 18.43 -11.17 12.04
CA GLU A 190 18.79 -12.43 11.39
C GLU A 190 19.06 -12.28 9.89
N HIS A 191 18.83 -11.09 9.33
CA HIS A 191 19.07 -10.81 7.93
C HIS A 191 20.55 -10.96 7.57
N ASP A 192 20.86 -11.67 6.47
CA ASP A 192 22.23 -12.03 6.11
C ASP A 192 23.14 -10.81 5.89
N MET A 193 22.64 -9.75 5.25
CA MET A 193 23.37 -8.47 5.14
C MET A 193 23.71 -7.86 6.52
N ILE A 194 22.80 -7.94 7.51
CA ILE A 194 23.08 -7.43 8.87
C ILE A 194 24.17 -8.26 9.54
N LYS A 195 24.16 -9.59 9.35
CA LYS A 195 25.23 -10.48 9.84
C LYS A 195 26.58 -10.15 9.20
N GLN A 196 26.62 -9.88 7.90
CA GLN A 196 27.84 -9.46 7.21
C GLN A 196 28.36 -8.10 7.70
N ILE A 197 27.48 -7.11 7.88
CA ILE A 197 27.87 -5.81 8.43
C ILE A 197 28.43 -5.95 9.85
N LYS A 198 27.83 -6.81 10.69
CA LYS A 198 28.38 -7.11 12.03
C LYS A 198 29.80 -7.68 11.96
N SER A 199 30.07 -8.58 11.00
CA SER A 199 31.43 -9.10 10.79
C SER A 199 32.38 -8.00 10.32
N MET A 200 31.95 -7.15 9.39
CA MET A 200 32.74 -6.01 8.91
C MET A 200 33.09 -5.03 10.02
N ALA A 201 32.20 -4.86 11.00
CA ALA A 201 32.43 -3.95 12.12
C ALA A 201 33.61 -4.38 13.03
N LEU A 202 34.05 -5.64 12.96
CA LEU A 202 35.24 -6.11 13.69
C LEU A 202 36.53 -5.58 13.06
N ASP A 203 36.59 -5.48 11.73
CA ASP A 203 37.78 -5.06 10.98
C ASP A 203 37.77 -3.56 10.67
N ASN A 204 36.59 -3.02 10.33
CA ASN A 204 36.41 -1.62 9.96
C ASN A 204 35.05 -1.09 10.49
N PRO A 205 35.00 -0.66 11.77
CA PRO A 205 33.78 -0.17 12.41
C PRO A 205 33.13 0.99 11.68
N GLU A 206 33.91 1.98 11.25
CA GLU A 206 33.42 3.19 10.60
C GLU A 206 32.71 2.86 9.28
N LYS A 207 33.34 2.04 8.43
CA LYS A 207 32.73 1.60 7.18
C LYS A 207 31.46 0.78 7.43
N ALA A 208 31.45 -0.08 8.43
CA ALA A 208 30.29 -0.90 8.76
C ALA A 208 29.10 -0.04 9.23
N ILE A 209 29.33 0.94 10.09
CA ILE A 209 28.30 1.88 10.58
C ILE A 209 27.73 2.70 9.42
N ASN A 210 28.57 3.33 8.60
CA ASN A 210 28.12 4.12 7.47
C ASN A 210 27.31 3.27 6.47
N THR A 211 27.77 2.05 6.19
CA THR A 211 27.04 1.10 5.33
C THR A 211 25.67 0.77 5.91
N LEU A 212 25.59 0.50 7.22
CA LEU A 212 24.32 0.20 7.90
C LEU A 212 23.34 1.38 7.81
N LEU A 213 23.82 2.59 8.09
CA LEU A 213 23.01 3.81 8.05
C LEU A 213 22.44 4.03 6.63
N SER A 214 23.28 3.95 5.60
CA SER A 214 22.82 4.10 4.21
C SER A 214 21.74 3.08 3.83
N PHE A 215 21.88 1.81 4.25
CA PHE A 215 20.82 0.83 4.00
C PHE A 215 19.54 1.13 4.77
N ILE A 216 19.63 1.54 6.04
CA ILE A 216 18.46 1.87 6.85
C ILE A 216 17.70 3.06 6.25
N GLU A 217 18.43 4.10 5.84
CA GLU A 217 17.89 5.32 5.22
C GLU A 217 17.15 5.03 3.91
N GLU A 218 17.75 4.25 3.01
CA GLU A 218 17.20 3.95 1.68
C GLU A 218 16.07 2.91 1.68
N THR A 219 15.90 2.16 2.77
CA THR A 219 14.97 1.01 2.81
C THR A 219 13.79 1.20 3.74
N LEU A 220 13.58 2.40 4.29
CA LEU A 220 12.45 2.70 5.14
C LEU A 220 11.12 2.22 4.50
N PRO A 221 10.28 1.47 5.23
CA PRO A 221 9.07 0.85 4.69
C PRO A 221 7.92 1.88 4.57
N THR A 222 8.17 3.01 3.90
CA THR A 222 7.27 4.17 3.79
C THR A 222 5.86 3.83 3.31
N LYS A 223 5.73 2.91 2.35
CA LYS A 223 4.40 2.47 1.84
C LYS A 223 3.63 1.67 2.88
N THR A 224 4.32 0.84 3.64
CA THR A 224 3.75 0.05 4.73
C THR A 224 3.29 0.97 5.87
N ILE A 225 4.14 1.95 6.24
CA ILE A 225 3.82 3.01 7.21
C ILE A 225 2.54 3.75 6.76
N TYR A 226 2.52 4.26 5.52
CA TYR A 226 1.35 4.96 4.98
C TYR A 226 0.07 4.12 4.98
N ILE A 227 0.15 2.83 4.62
CA ILE A 227 -1.02 1.93 4.66
C ILE A 227 -1.55 1.81 6.09
N ASN A 228 -0.66 1.63 7.07
CA ASN A 228 -1.06 1.44 8.46
C ASN A 228 -1.69 2.72 9.03
N GLU A 229 -1.08 3.88 8.77
CA GLU A 229 -1.63 5.19 9.15
C GLU A 229 -2.99 5.45 8.51
N ALA A 230 -3.12 5.20 7.20
CA ALA A 230 -4.37 5.47 6.48
C ALA A 230 -5.53 4.56 6.90
N LYS A 231 -5.25 3.35 7.38
CA LYS A 231 -6.29 2.48 7.97
C LYS A 231 -6.81 3.03 9.29
N GLY A 232 -5.94 3.61 10.13
CA GLY A 232 -6.31 4.18 11.42
C GLY A 232 -6.85 3.17 12.45
N GLU A 233 -6.76 1.87 12.17
CA GLU A 233 -7.22 0.79 13.07
C GLU A 233 -6.28 0.61 14.28
N GLU A 234 -4.99 0.86 14.07
CA GLU A 234 -3.90 0.70 15.03
C GLU A 234 -3.05 1.98 15.02
N SER A 235 -2.54 2.39 16.17
CA SER A 235 -1.63 3.54 16.27
C SER A 235 -0.17 3.12 16.15
N GLN A 236 0.69 4.01 15.68
CA GLN A 236 2.12 3.76 15.75
C GLN A 236 2.57 3.75 17.21
N LEU A 237 3.41 2.79 17.59
CA LEU A 237 4.09 2.85 18.87
C LEU A 237 5.04 4.05 18.87
N GLU A 238 4.90 4.93 19.85
CA GLU A 238 5.79 6.06 20.02
C GLU A 238 7.26 5.59 20.11
N PRO A 239 8.19 6.34 19.50
CA PRO A 239 9.61 6.01 19.56
C PRO A 239 10.08 5.75 20.99
N PHE A 240 10.91 4.72 21.16
CA PHE A 240 11.53 4.33 22.43
C PHE A 240 10.60 3.87 23.57
N MET A 241 9.27 3.94 23.44
CA MET A 241 8.31 3.41 24.43
C MET A 241 8.31 1.85 24.53
N GLY A 242 8.92 1.16 23.57
CA GLY A 242 9.04 -0.30 23.52
C GLY A 242 10.47 -0.83 23.48
N ILE A 243 11.47 0.03 23.70
CA ILE A 243 12.90 -0.31 23.72
C ILE A 243 13.35 -0.34 25.19
N ASN A 244 14.43 -1.08 25.48
CA ASN A 244 15.05 -1.03 26.81
C ASN A 244 15.48 0.41 27.11
N PRO A 245 14.91 1.08 28.14
CA PRO A 245 15.20 2.49 28.44
C PRO A 245 16.69 2.78 28.66
N SER A 246 17.45 1.77 29.09
CA SER A 246 18.90 1.89 29.31
C SER A 246 19.67 2.42 28.09
N ILE A 247 19.28 2.05 26.86
CA ILE A 247 20.01 2.50 25.66
C ILE A 247 20.00 4.03 25.53
N ILE A 248 18.84 4.64 25.80
CA ILE A 248 18.69 6.09 25.73
C ILE A 248 19.40 6.74 26.91
N THR A 249 19.20 6.22 28.12
CA THR A 249 19.83 6.76 29.34
C THR A 249 21.35 6.69 29.28
N ASP A 250 21.93 5.59 28.80
CA ASP A 250 23.37 5.38 28.72
C ASP A 250 24.03 6.32 27.71
N MET A 251 23.41 6.50 26.53
CA MET A 251 23.89 7.45 25.53
C MET A 251 23.74 8.90 26.03
N MET A 252 22.61 9.22 26.67
CA MET A 252 22.34 10.53 27.23
C MET A 252 23.38 10.89 28.33
N ARG A 253 23.69 9.96 29.25
CA ARG A 253 24.76 10.11 30.25
C ARG A 253 26.12 10.31 29.59
N THR A 254 26.45 9.51 28.57
CA THR A 254 27.72 9.65 27.84
C THR A 254 27.85 11.04 27.21
N MET A 255 26.78 11.56 26.61
CA MET A 255 26.78 12.91 26.04
C MET A 255 26.86 14.00 27.11
N TYR A 256 26.14 13.85 28.21
CA TYR A 256 26.24 14.75 29.37
C TYR A 256 27.68 14.83 29.89
N ASP A 257 28.31 13.69 30.18
CA ASP A 257 29.68 13.62 30.70
C ASP A 257 30.69 14.26 29.74
N ASN A 258 30.47 14.10 28.43
CA ASN A 258 31.31 14.76 27.43
C ASN A 258 31.15 16.28 27.45
N GLN A 259 29.93 16.81 27.63
CA GLN A 259 29.73 18.26 27.79
C GLN A 259 30.41 18.79 29.05
N ILE A 260 30.33 18.08 30.17
CA ILE A 260 31.03 18.44 31.41
C ILE A 260 32.54 18.44 31.21
N LYS A 261 33.10 17.42 30.55
CA LYS A 261 34.54 17.37 30.21
C LYS A 261 34.99 18.52 29.33
N THR A 262 34.12 19.04 28.47
CA THR A 262 34.42 20.23 27.65
C THR A 262 34.33 21.56 28.41
N GLY A 263 34.04 21.52 29.72
CA GLY A 263 34.02 22.68 30.61
C GLY A 263 32.65 23.36 30.77
N LYS A 264 31.57 22.74 30.29
CA LYS A 264 30.21 23.27 30.48
C LYS A 264 29.68 22.99 31.89
N THR A 265 28.80 23.87 32.39
CA THR A 265 28.08 23.61 33.64
C THR A 265 27.01 22.54 33.46
N SER A 266 26.51 21.99 34.56
CA SER A 266 25.40 21.03 34.53
C SER A 266 24.17 21.61 33.85
N GLU A 267 23.79 22.86 34.13
CA GLU A 267 22.65 23.49 33.46
C GLU A 267 22.88 23.63 31.95
N GLN A 268 24.09 24.01 31.53
CA GLN A 268 24.42 24.13 30.12
C GLN A 268 24.41 22.77 29.40
N ALA A 269 24.89 21.71 30.05
CA ALA A 269 24.86 20.36 29.50
C ALA A 269 23.43 19.83 29.37
N LYS A 270 22.58 20.03 30.40
CA LYS A 270 21.14 19.67 30.36
C LYS A 270 20.40 20.46 29.28
N ALA A 271 20.62 21.78 29.21
CA ALA A 271 20.03 22.62 28.17
C ALA A 271 20.44 22.17 26.77
N TYR A 272 21.69 21.75 26.57
CA TYR A 272 22.15 21.18 25.30
C TYR A 272 21.40 19.88 24.96
N LEU A 273 21.27 18.95 25.91
CA LEU A 273 20.54 17.70 25.66
C LEU A 273 19.07 17.93 25.27
N LYS A 274 18.42 18.96 25.82
CA LYS A 274 17.06 19.37 25.42
C LYS A 274 16.97 19.84 23.96
N THR A 275 18.09 20.14 23.30
CA THR A 275 18.13 20.53 21.87
C THR A 275 18.45 19.38 20.92
N VAL A 276 18.78 18.18 21.45
CA VAL A 276 19.21 17.04 20.64
C VAL A 276 18.09 16.00 20.56
N GLU A 277 17.64 15.69 19.35
CA GLU A 277 16.73 14.55 19.14
C GLU A 277 17.50 13.22 19.23
N PRO A 278 16.92 12.17 19.87
CA PRO A 278 15.59 12.11 20.46
C PRO A 278 15.53 12.50 21.95
N PHE A 279 16.62 13.00 22.54
CA PHE A 279 16.70 13.27 23.99
C PHE A 279 15.76 14.38 24.46
N ASN A 280 15.47 15.36 23.61
CA ASN A 280 14.45 16.38 23.83
C ASN A 280 13.07 15.81 24.18
N LEU A 281 12.76 14.56 23.79
CA LEU A 281 11.52 13.88 24.14
C LEU A 281 11.50 13.31 25.57
N PHE A 282 12.63 13.38 26.30
CA PHE A 282 12.82 12.76 27.61
C PHE A 282 13.33 13.77 28.65
N GLU A 283 12.65 14.90 28.80
CA GLU A 283 13.05 15.95 29.74
C GLU A 283 13.22 15.45 31.18
N ASP A 284 12.32 14.58 31.65
CA ASP A 284 12.41 14.01 33.01
C ASP A 284 13.71 13.22 33.22
N LEU A 285 14.20 12.52 32.18
CA LEU A 285 15.47 11.79 32.27
C LEU A 285 16.66 12.76 32.30
N ILE A 286 16.59 13.87 31.55
CA ILE A 286 17.63 14.89 31.52
C ILE A 286 17.76 15.60 32.87
N GLU A 287 16.64 15.92 33.53
CA GLU A 287 16.65 16.57 34.84
C GLU A 287 17.31 15.69 35.92
N ASN A 288 17.22 14.36 35.77
CA ASN A 288 17.80 13.37 36.67
C ASN A 288 19.29 13.02 36.42
N LEU A 289 19.97 13.72 35.49
CA LEU A 289 21.41 13.58 35.23
C LEU A 289 22.28 14.36 36.23
#